data_AF-A0A8S1SVK4-F1
#
_entry.id   AF-A0A8S1SVK4-F1
#
_cell.length_a   1.000
_cell.length_b   1.000
_cell.length_c   1.000
_cell.angle_alpha   90.00
_cell.angle_beta   90.00
_cell.angle_gamma   90.00
#
_symmetry.space_group_name_H-M   'P 1'
#
loop_
_entity.id
_entity.type
_entity.pdbx_description
1 polymer ?
#
loop_
_entity_poly.entity_id
_entity_poly.type
_entity_poly.pdbx_seq_one_letter_code
_entity_poly.pdbx_strand_id
1 'polypeptide(L)'
;MQIKHPVLVLKKKVKERIEYKIKWNTGSITYEPMVELTPEMLSLVNQWELKEHSKMNVKSIEKNNTKITKIIEEQLRYKMEVEKPNLSPHKERSSEKGYVKSLRKNDGRIEFWIYIHDEGIERWVTLEEVKNRMPIALCDYLLQKIKFGGK
;
A
#
# COMPACT_ATOMS: atom_id res chain seq x y z
N MET A 1 20.19 -48.84 -24.96
CA MET A 1 18.93 -48.05 -25.12
C MET A 1 19.27 -46.58 -24.88
N GLN A 2 18.99 -45.68 -25.82
CA GLN A 2 19.16 -44.25 -25.57
C GLN A 2 18.02 -43.79 -24.66
N ILE A 3 18.35 -43.34 -23.45
CA ILE A 3 17.37 -42.85 -22.51
C ILE A 3 16.89 -41.48 -23.01
N LYS A 4 15.58 -41.36 -23.25
CA LYS A 4 14.96 -40.10 -23.66
C LYS A 4 14.69 -39.27 -22.42
N HIS A 5 15.27 -38.08 -22.36
CA HIS A 5 15.03 -37.13 -21.28
C HIS A 5 14.44 -35.84 -21.84
N PRO A 6 13.50 -35.21 -21.13
CA PRO A 6 12.94 -33.94 -21.54
C PRO A 6 14.01 -32.85 -21.35
N VAL A 7 14.19 -31.99 -22.36
CA VAL A 7 15.19 -30.92 -22.31
C VAL A 7 14.53 -29.56 -22.15
N LEU A 8 13.45 -29.31 -22.89
CA LEU A 8 12.86 -27.97 -22.93
C LEU A 8 11.38 -28.01 -23.27
N VAL A 9 10.62 -27.16 -22.58
CA VAL A 9 9.22 -26.86 -22.91
C VAL A 9 9.20 -25.68 -23.87
N LEU A 10 8.57 -25.87 -25.03
CA LEU A 10 8.52 -24.88 -26.10
C LEU A 10 7.25 -24.03 -26.04
N LYS A 11 6.11 -24.66 -25.73
CA LYS A 11 4.80 -24.00 -25.82
C LYS A 11 3.75 -24.74 -24.99
N LYS A 12 2.84 -23.97 -24.38
CA LYS A 12 1.56 -24.44 -23.85
C LYS A 12 0.45 -24.26 -24.88
N LYS A 13 -0.39 -25.28 -25.04
CA LYS A 13 -1.58 -25.26 -25.90
C LYS A 13 -2.79 -25.60 -25.04
N VAL A 14 -3.77 -24.71 -25.01
CA VAL A 14 -5.03 -24.90 -24.30
C VAL A 14 -6.13 -24.99 -25.35
N LYS A 15 -6.68 -26.20 -25.52
CA LYS A 15 -7.91 -26.44 -26.31
C LYS A 15 -8.95 -27.05 -25.36
N GLU A 16 -9.21 -28.34 -25.47
CA GLU A 16 -10.06 -29.11 -24.54
C GLU A 16 -9.28 -29.58 -23.30
N ARG A 17 -7.98 -29.83 -23.48
CA ARG A 17 -7.02 -30.19 -22.42
C ARG A 17 -5.74 -29.37 -22.56
N ILE A 18 -4.99 -29.26 -21.46
CA ILE A 18 -3.71 -28.55 -21.42
C ILE A 18 -2.61 -29.49 -21.91
N GLU A 19 -1.98 -29.13 -23.03
CA GLU A 19 -0.87 -29.88 -23.64
C GLU A 19 0.39 -29.01 -23.70
N TYR A 20 1.54 -29.61 -23.41
CA TYR A 20 2.84 -28.97 -23.51
C TYR A 20 3.65 -29.57 -24.65
N LYS A 21 4.24 -28.70 -25.47
CA LYS A 21 5.17 -29.08 -26.54
C LYS A 21 6.56 -29.26 -25.94
N ILE A 22 7.06 -30.49 -25.87
CA ILE A 22 8.31 -30.84 -25.18
C ILE A 22 9.35 -31.30 -26.20
N LYS A 23 10.56 -30.73 -26.11
CA LYS A 23 11.73 -31.15 -26.88
C LYS A 23 12.55 -32.13 -26.06
N TRP A 24 12.86 -33.27 -26.66
CA TRP A 24 13.68 -34.32 -26.07
C TRP A 24 15.16 -34.14 -26.44
N ASN A 25 16.05 -34.75 -25.65
CA ASN A 25 17.49 -34.81 -25.93
C ASN A 25 17.82 -35.40 -27.31
N THR A 26 16.99 -36.33 -27.79
CA THR A 26 17.08 -36.94 -29.12
C THR A 26 16.72 -35.98 -30.27
N GLY A 27 16.33 -34.74 -29.98
CA GLY A 27 15.89 -33.77 -30.97
C GLY A 27 14.43 -33.92 -31.40
N SER A 28 13.76 -34.99 -30.98
CA SER A 28 12.33 -35.19 -31.22
C SER A 28 11.47 -34.21 -30.41
N ILE A 29 10.27 -33.92 -30.91
CA ILE A 29 9.32 -33.02 -30.26
C ILE A 29 7.96 -33.70 -30.17
N THR A 30 7.39 -33.74 -28.97
CA THR A 30 6.06 -34.32 -28.73
C THR A 30 5.14 -33.33 -28.03
N TYR A 31 3.84 -33.61 -28.06
CA TYR A 31 2.83 -32.88 -27.29
C TYR A 31 2.30 -33.81 -26.22
N GLU A 32 2.50 -33.44 -24.96
CA GLU A 32 2.13 -34.28 -23.84
C GLU A 32 1.08 -33.55 -22.99
N PRO A 33 -0.05 -34.21 -22.64
CA PRO A 33 -1.05 -33.62 -21.76
C PRO A 33 -0.50 -33.53 -20.34
N MET A 34 -0.97 -32.55 -19.55
CA MET A 34 -0.44 -32.31 -18.20
C MET A 34 -0.53 -33.54 -17.26
N VAL A 35 -1.49 -34.44 -17.50
CA VAL A 35 -1.72 -35.65 -16.70
C VAL A 35 -0.64 -36.72 -16.95
N GLU A 36 -0.02 -36.73 -18.12
CA GLU A 36 0.96 -37.74 -18.55
C GLU A 36 2.42 -37.28 -18.36
N LEU A 37 2.63 -36.13 -17.72
CA LEU A 37 3.97 -35.58 -17.49
C LEU A 37 4.70 -36.32 -16.38
N THR A 38 5.95 -36.70 -16.64
CA THR A 38 6.84 -37.22 -15.60
C THR A 38 7.30 -36.10 -14.66
N PRO A 39 7.79 -36.41 -13.45
CA PRO A 39 8.28 -35.41 -12.51
C PRO A 39 9.35 -34.47 -13.08
N GLU A 40 10.25 -34.98 -13.94
CA GLU A 40 11.26 -34.17 -14.63
C GLU A 40 10.62 -33.16 -15.59
N MET A 41 9.57 -33.59 -16.33
CA MET A 41 8.83 -32.72 -17.24
C MET A 41 8.08 -31.63 -16.49
N LEU A 42 7.48 -31.97 -15.34
CA LEU A 42 6.76 -31.01 -14.50
C LEU A 42 7.69 -29.90 -13.97
N SER A 43 8.92 -30.24 -13.59
CA SER A 43 9.92 -29.25 -13.18
C SER A 43 10.22 -28.25 -14.32
N LEU A 44 10.41 -28.74 -15.54
CA LEU A 44 10.65 -27.91 -16.72
C LEU A 44 9.43 -27.06 -17.10
N VAL A 45 8.21 -27.61 -16.99
CA VAL A 45 6.97 -26.88 -17.21
C VAL A 45 6.83 -25.75 -16.20
N ASN A 46 7.04 -26.01 -14.92
CA ASN A 46 6.97 -24.99 -13.87
C ASN A 46 7.96 -23.84 -14.12
N GLN A 47 9.21 -24.16 -14.43
CA GLN A 47 10.22 -23.14 -14.77
C GLN A 47 9.84 -22.33 -16.01
N TRP A 48 9.25 -22.98 -17.02
CA TRP A 48 8.80 -22.30 -18.24
C TRP A 48 7.60 -21.38 -17.96
N GLU A 49 6.60 -21.83 -17.20
CA GLU A 49 5.44 -21.03 -16.83
C GLU A 49 5.84 -19.80 -16.01
N LEU A 50 6.72 -19.95 -15.02
CA LEU A 50 7.26 -18.82 -14.25
C LEU A 50 7.95 -17.77 -15.14
N LYS A 51 8.70 -18.21 -16.17
CA LYS A 51 9.35 -17.32 -17.14
C LYS A 51 8.35 -16.63 -18.08
N GLU A 52 7.27 -17.30 -18.47
CA GLU A 52 6.24 -16.68 -19.30
C GLU A 52 5.39 -15.67 -18.51
N HIS A 53 5.05 -15.99 -17.25
CA HIS A 53 4.35 -15.08 -16.35
C HIS A 53 5.16 -13.81 -16.06
N SER A 54 6.47 -13.93 -15.83
CA SER A 54 7.33 -12.76 -15.62
C SER A 54 7.41 -11.87 -16.86
N LYS A 55 7.49 -12.43 -18.07
CA LYS A 55 7.43 -11.67 -19.33
C LYS A 55 6.10 -10.94 -19.53
N MET A 56 4.97 -11.54 -19.14
CA MET A 56 3.68 -10.88 -19.20
C MET A 56 3.60 -9.68 -18.24
N ASN A 57 4.14 -9.82 -17.03
CA ASN A 57 4.21 -8.72 -16.07
C ASN A 57 5.07 -7.57 -16.59
N VAL A 58 6.25 -7.82 -17.17
CA VAL A 58 7.12 -6.78 -17.76
C VAL A 58 6.40 -6.03 -18.89
N LYS A 59 5.72 -6.73 -19.80
CA LYS A 59 4.97 -6.10 -20.91
C LYS A 59 3.78 -5.24 -20.44
N SER A 60 3.17 -5.59 -19.29
CA SER A 60 2.09 -4.80 -18.70
C SER A 60 2.60 -3.53 -18.01
N ILE A 61 3.79 -3.59 -17.39
CA ILE A 61 4.47 -2.45 -16.76
C ILE A 61 4.88 -1.41 -17.81
N GLU A 62 5.44 -1.83 -18.95
CA GLU A 62 5.84 -0.92 -20.03
C GLU A 62 4.67 -0.11 -20.62
N LYS A 63 3.49 -0.71 -20.76
CA LYS A 63 2.27 -0.03 -21.26
C LYS A 63 1.67 0.95 -20.25
N ASN A 64 1.85 0.71 -18.96
CA ASN A 64 1.39 1.62 -17.91
C ASN A 64 2.31 2.83 -17.80
N ASN A 65 3.62 2.65 -17.97
CA ASN A 65 4.59 3.73 -17.90
C ASN A 65 4.38 4.82 -18.97
N THR A 66 3.94 4.47 -20.19
CA THR A 66 3.70 5.46 -21.26
C THR A 66 2.44 6.31 -21.06
N LYS A 67 1.43 5.79 -20.35
CA LYS A 67 0.24 6.55 -19.97
C LYS A 67 0.53 7.43 -18.75
N ILE A 68 1.30 6.91 -17.80
CA ILE A 68 1.71 7.65 -16.60
C ILE A 68 2.60 8.83 -16.98
N THR A 69 3.55 8.70 -17.92
CA THR A 69 4.39 9.83 -18.35
C THR A 69 3.58 10.97 -18.99
N LYS A 70 2.59 10.66 -19.84
CA LYS A 70 1.71 11.69 -20.42
C LYS A 70 0.86 12.41 -19.36
N ILE A 71 0.35 11.68 -18.38
CA ILE A 71 -0.43 12.26 -17.27
C ILE A 71 0.48 13.11 -16.36
N ILE A 72 1.72 12.70 -16.13
CA ILE A 72 2.70 13.46 -15.35
C ILE A 72 3.11 14.76 -16.06
N GLU A 73 3.32 14.74 -17.39
CA GLU A 73 3.63 15.95 -18.16
C GLU A 73 2.48 16.97 -18.13
N GLU A 74 1.24 16.50 -18.22
CA GLU A 74 0.04 17.35 -18.15
C GLU A 74 -0.17 17.91 -16.73
N GLN A 75 0.06 17.10 -15.69
CA GLN A 75 0.02 17.56 -14.29
C GLN A 75 1.17 18.50 -13.92
N LEU A 76 2.35 18.36 -14.53
CA LEU A 76 3.48 19.27 -14.33
C LEU A 76 3.24 20.64 -14.95
N ARG A 77 2.55 20.72 -16.10
CA ARG A 77 2.09 22.00 -16.66
C ARG A 77 1.10 22.72 -15.74
N TYR A 78 0.22 22.00 -15.06
CA TYR A 78 -0.75 22.57 -14.12
C TYR A 78 -0.17 22.89 -12.73
N LYS A 79 0.99 22.34 -12.35
CA LYS A 79 1.60 22.52 -11.02
C LYS A 79 2.73 23.56 -10.96
N MET A 80 2.98 24.32 -12.02
CA MET A 80 4.00 25.38 -12.01
C MET A 80 3.62 26.64 -11.20
N GLU A 81 2.65 26.55 -10.28
CA GLU A 81 2.38 27.55 -9.24
C GLU A 81 2.22 26.95 -7.83
N VAL A 82 2.71 25.74 -7.57
CA VAL A 82 2.73 25.19 -6.20
C VAL A 82 4.16 25.24 -5.68
N GLU A 83 4.40 26.19 -4.76
CA GLU A 83 5.63 26.28 -3.99
C GLU A 83 6.01 24.90 -3.43
N LYS A 84 7.26 24.51 -3.63
CA LYS A 84 7.81 23.26 -3.09
C LYS A 84 7.55 23.24 -1.57
N PRO A 85 6.92 22.20 -1.00
CA PRO A 85 6.79 22.09 0.44
C PRO A 85 8.19 22.00 1.03
N ASN A 86 8.52 22.98 1.86
CA ASN A 86 9.79 23.04 2.56
C ASN A 86 9.84 21.84 3.52
N LEU A 87 10.62 20.81 3.18
CA LEU A 87 10.83 19.60 3.99
C LEU A 87 11.73 19.91 5.21
N SER A 88 11.39 20.96 5.96
CA SER A 88 11.97 21.16 7.27
C SER A 88 11.48 20.04 8.20
N PRO A 89 12.35 19.47 9.06
CA PRO A 89 11.90 18.60 10.15
C PRO A 89 10.73 19.25 10.87
N HIS A 90 9.66 18.50 11.13
CA HIS A 90 8.54 19.02 11.92
C HIS A 90 9.11 19.56 13.24
N LYS A 91 9.01 20.89 13.45
CA LYS A 91 9.30 21.46 14.76
C LYS A 91 8.37 20.81 15.76
N GLU A 92 8.91 20.46 16.93
CA GLU A 92 8.11 20.00 18.05
C GLU A 92 6.99 21.02 18.30
N ARG A 93 5.74 20.54 18.37
CA ARG A 93 4.63 21.42 18.72
C ARG A 93 4.81 21.82 20.18
N SER A 94 4.95 23.12 20.44
CA SER A 94 4.89 23.65 21.78
C SER A 94 3.55 23.29 22.42
N SER A 95 3.59 22.60 23.56
CA SER A 95 2.40 22.32 24.37
C SER A 95 2.66 22.86 25.77
N GLU A 96 1.78 23.74 26.22
CA GLU A 96 1.80 24.26 27.59
C GLU A 96 1.43 23.15 28.57
N LYS A 97 1.95 23.26 29.80
CA LYS A 97 1.66 22.30 30.87
C LYS A 97 0.32 22.65 31.52
N GLY A 98 -0.54 21.65 31.66
CA GLY A 98 -1.82 21.80 32.37
C GLY A 98 -2.76 20.65 32.08
N TYR A 99 -4.05 20.84 32.39
CA TYR A 99 -5.05 19.78 32.24
C TYR A 99 -6.43 20.30 31.86
N VAL A 100 -7.21 19.43 31.22
CA VAL A 100 -8.61 19.67 30.88
C VAL A 100 -9.48 19.03 31.97
N LYS A 101 -10.35 19.82 32.62
CA LYS A 101 -11.27 19.30 33.66
C LYS A 101 -12.57 18.80 33.09
N SER A 102 -13.17 19.56 32.17
CA SER A 102 -14.54 19.33 31.73
C SER A 102 -14.76 19.81 30.30
N LEU A 103 -15.81 19.27 29.68
CA LEU A 103 -16.31 19.64 28.37
C LEU A 103 -17.79 19.99 28.50
N ARG A 104 -18.19 21.10 27.89
CA ARG A 104 -19.60 21.46 27.71
C ARG A 104 -19.90 21.77 26.26
N LYS A 105 -21.15 21.58 25.87
CA LYS A 105 -21.68 22.04 24.59
C LYS A 105 -22.56 23.25 24.87
N ASN A 106 -22.19 24.41 24.34
CA ASN A 106 -22.93 25.65 24.48
C ASN A 106 -23.26 26.21 23.09
N ASP A 107 -24.54 26.43 22.79
CA ASP A 107 -25.00 26.97 21.50
C ASP A 107 -24.39 26.30 20.25
N GLY A 108 -24.25 24.98 20.28
CA GLY A 108 -23.66 24.21 19.19
C GLY A 108 -22.12 24.22 19.13
N ARG A 109 -21.46 25.00 19.99
CA ARG A 109 -20.00 25.05 20.14
C ARG A 109 -19.55 24.14 21.29
N ILE A 110 -18.36 23.58 21.13
CA ILE A 110 -17.72 22.75 22.15
C ILE A 110 -16.72 23.64 22.89
N GLU A 111 -16.88 23.72 24.21
CA GLU A 111 -15.98 24.44 25.09
C GLU A 111 -15.38 23.50 26.13
N PHE A 112 -14.14 23.79 26.50
CA PHE A 112 -13.37 23.03 27.48
C PHE A 112 -13.01 23.91 28.65
N TRP A 113 -13.14 23.37 29.87
CA TRP A 113 -12.61 24.01 31.07
C TRP A 113 -11.17 23.55 31.26
N ILE A 114 -10.23 24.47 31.10
CA ILE A 114 -8.79 24.17 31.19
C ILE A 114 -8.15 24.88 32.36
N TYR A 115 -7.05 24.31 32.85
CA TYR A 115 -6.09 24.97 33.74
C TYR A 115 -4.71 24.94 33.10
N ILE A 116 -4.06 26.10 33.01
CA ILE A 116 -2.69 26.25 32.51
C ILE A 116 -1.77 26.55 33.69
N HIS A 117 -0.76 25.70 33.92
CA HIS A 117 0.16 25.87 35.05
C HIS A 117 0.94 27.19 34.99
N ASP A 118 1.34 27.60 33.78
CA ASP A 118 2.17 28.80 33.58
C ASP A 118 1.40 30.09 33.87
N GLU A 119 0.07 30.09 33.69
CA GLU A 119 -0.79 31.25 33.95
C GLU A 119 -1.47 31.19 35.32
N GLY A 120 -1.66 30.00 35.88
CA GLY A 120 -2.42 29.79 37.12
C GLY A 120 -3.91 30.12 36.98
N ILE A 121 -4.45 30.16 35.76
CA ILE A 121 -5.83 30.56 35.47
C ILE A 121 -6.67 29.36 35.03
N GLU A 122 -7.93 29.35 35.46
CA GLU A 122 -8.96 28.43 34.99
C GLU A 122 -10.03 29.16 34.19
N ARG A 123 -10.35 28.66 32.99
CA ARG A 123 -11.38 29.27 32.15
C ARG A 123 -11.99 28.30 31.13
N TRP A 124 -13.16 28.68 30.62
CA TRP A 124 -13.76 28.05 29.43
C TRP A 124 -13.09 28.60 28.18
N VAL A 125 -12.68 27.69 27.31
CA VAL A 125 -12.02 28.02 26.04
C VAL A 125 -12.60 27.18 24.91
N THR A 126 -12.44 27.65 23.67
CA THR A 126 -12.90 26.91 22.49
C THR A 126 -11.98 25.74 22.15
N LEU A 127 -12.48 24.82 21.34
CA LEU A 127 -11.70 23.69 20.84
C LEU A 127 -10.42 24.15 20.10
N GLU A 128 -10.50 25.21 19.30
CA GLU A 128 -9.35 25.74 18.55
C GLU A 128 -8.24 26.21 19.50
N GLU A 129 -8.61 26.86 20.59
CA GLU A 129 -7.65 27.39 21.56
C GLU A 129 -6.92 26.25 22.28
N VAL A 130 -7.65 25.23 22.76
CA VAL A 130 -7.03 24.08 23.43
C VAL A 130 -6.12 23.30 22.47
N LYS A 131 -6.52 23.13 21.20
CA LYS A 131 -5.69 22.45 20.19
C LYS A 131 -4.35 23.16 19.96
N ASN A 132 -4.33 24.48 20.03
CA ASN A 132 -3.13 25.26 19.80
C ASN A 132 -2.24 25.31 21.03
N ARG A 133 -2.82 25.49 22.23
CA ARG A 133 -2.05 25.68 23.47
C ARG A 133 -1.67 24.38 24.15
N MET A 134 -2.60 23.43 24.21
CA MET A 134 -2.48 22.22 25.04
C MET A 134 -3.01 20.96 24.33
N PRO A 135 -2.51 20.63 23.12
CA PRO A 135 -3.02 19.51 22.34
C PRO A 135 -2.87 18.16 23.06
N ILE A 136 -1.80 18.00 23.86
CA ILE A 136 -1.52 16.73 24.56
C ILE A 136 -2.56 16.50 25.67
N ALA A 137 -2.80 17.49 26.52
CA ALA A 137 -3.78 17.40 27.60
C ALA A 137 -5.22 17.17 27.10
N LEU A 138 -5.56 17.71 25.93
CA LEU A 138 -6.83 17.45 25.26
C LEU A 138 -6.98 15.99 24.85
N CYS A 139 -5.93 15.42 24.24
CA CYS A 139 -5.91 14.01 23.85
C CYS A 139 -6.06 13.11 25.08
N ASP A 140 -5.30 13.36 26.14
CA ASP A 140 -5.37 12.58 27.39
C ASP A 140 -6.78 12.57 27.98
N TYR A 141 -7.43 13.73 28.02
CA TYR A 141 -8.82 13.85 28.49
C TYR A 141 -9.80 13.06 27.62
N LEU A 142 -9.71 13.18 26.30
CA LEU A 142 -10.62 12.50 25.38
C LEU A 142 -10.44 10.99 25.40
N LEU A 143 -9.19 10.51 25.45
CA LEU A 143 -8.86 9.08 25.53
C LEU A 143 -9.49 8.41 26.75
N GLN A 144 -9.53 9.09 27.90
CA GLN A 144 -10.20 8.60 29.11
C GLN A 144 -11.72 8.44 28.95
N LYS A 145 -12.34 9.15 27.99
CA LYS A 145 -13.79 9.11 27.74
C LYS A 145 -14.18 8.12 26.66
N ILE A 146 -13.22 7.56 25.91
CA ILE A 146 -13.50 6.55 24.90
C ILE A 146 -13.96 5.27 25.61
N LYS A 147 -15.16 4.81 25.27
CA LYS A 147 -15.66 3.49 25.65
C LYS A 147 -15.73 2.62 24.40
N PHE A 148 -15.05 1.48 24.43
CA PHE A 148 -15.19 0.49 23.35
C PHE A 148 -16.49 -0.29 23.58
N GLY A 149 -17.48 -0.06 22.72
CA GLY A 149 -18.73 -0.81 22.72
C GLY A 149 -18.50 -2.21 22.15
N GLY A 150 -18.23 -3.18 23.00
CA GLY A 150 -18.17 -4.60 22.66
C GLY A 150 -19.38 -5.34 23.23
N LYS A 151 -20.36 -5.60 22.38
CA LYS A 151 -21.22 -6.79 22.44
C LYS A 151 -21.38 -7.31 21.03
#